data_AF-A0A844Z2G8-F1
#
_entry.id   AF-A0A844Z2G8-F1
#
_cell.length_a   1.000
_cell.length_b   1.000
_cell.length_c   1.000
_cell.angle_alpha   90.00
_cell.angle_beta   90.00
_cell.angle_gamma   90.00
#
_symmetry.space_group_name_H-M   'P 1'
#
loop_
_entity.id
_entity.type
_entity.pdbx_description
1 polymer ?
#
loop_
_entity_poly.entity_id
_entity_poly.type
_entity_poly.pdbx_seq_one_letter_code
_entity_poly.pdbx_strand_id
1 'polypeptide(L)'
;MLNTFKYLPLVVAAAFAVPAAAQSDEEIYEGGVNCGALHSYISGALQDADEQAAGQAFESATRFFMLALVRNEETAENDMQKIVDSLIERIEGMESDTEIEEFIAAGIKRCEAFRESVAEEYDAIEFEDEAQEEPQAEE
;
A
#
# COMPACT_ATOMS: atom_id res chain seq x y z
N MET A 1 -10.24 57.17 39.32
CA MET A 1 -9.58 57.21 38.00
C MET A 1 -8.56 56.07 37.95
N LEU A 2 -8.57 55.30 36.84
CA LEU A 2 -7.54 54.35 36.35
C LEU A 2 -7.29 53.10 37.22
N ASN A 3 -7.86 51.92 36.95
CA ASN A 3 -7.69 50.99 35.81
C ASN A 3 -6.29 50.33 35.78
N THR A 4 -6.19 49.07 36.21
CA THR A 4 -5.07 48.20 35.82
C THR A 4 -5.52 46.74 35.75
N PHE A 5 -5.40 46.22 34.54
CA PHE A 5 -5.82 44.92 34.05
C PHE A 5 -4.81 43.82 34.45
N LYS A 6 -5.34 42.63 34.76
CA LYS A 6 -5.10 41.37 34.02
C LYS A 6 -3.69 40.77 34.04
N TYR A 7 -3.52 39.69 34.80
CA TYR A 7 -2.64 38.58 34.43
C TYR A 7 -3.22 37.25 34.94
N LEU A 8 -3.94 36.55 34.06
CA LEU A 8 -4.06 35.09 34.15
C LEU A 8 -2.75 34.49 33.62
N PRO A 9 -2.06 33.60 34.34
CA PRO A 9 -1.00 32.81 33.75
C PRO A 9 -1.62 31.80 32.78
N LEU A 10 -1.39 32.04 31.49
CA LEU A 10 -1.62 31.12 30.40
C LEU A 10 -0.65 29.95 30.57
N VAL A 11 -1.12 28.81 31.05
CA VAL A 11 -0.33 27.57 31.07
C VAL A 11 -0.33 27.06 29.63
N VAL A 12 0.76 27.34 28.91
CA VAL A 12 1.04 26.76 27.60
C VAL A 12 1.30 25.27 27.81
N ALA A 13 0.30 24.44 27.53
CA ALA A 13 0.49 23.02 27.32
C ALA A 13 1.27 22.86 26.02
N ALA A 14 2.60 22.75 26.12
CA ALA A 14 3.42 22.27 25.02
C ALA A 14 3.09 20.78 24.83
N ALA A 15 2.14 20.51 23.94
CA ALA A 15 1.98 19.18 23.38
C ALA A 15 3.27 18.88 22.60
N PHE A 16 4.07 17.96 23.12
CA PHE A 16 5.18 17.38 22.38
C PHE A 16 4.55 16.62 21.21
N ALA A 17 4.52 17.24 20.03
CA ALA A 17 4.33 16.53 18.78
C ALA A 17 5.56 15.64 18.62
N VAL A 18 5.42 14.36 18.94
CA VAL A 18 6.37 13.34 18.50
C VAL A 18 6.35 13.41 16.97
N PRO A 19 7.47 13.71 16.29
CA PRO A 19 7.49 13.59 14.84
C PRO A 19 7.13 12.15 14.51
N ALA A 20 6.15 11.96 13.62
CA ALA A 20 5.93 10.65 13.02
C ALA A 20 7.31 10.17 12.54
N ALA A 21 7.82 9.11 13.14
CA ALA A 21 9.11 8.57 12.74
C ALA A 21 8.95 8.15 11.27
N ALA A 22 9.70 8.79 10.38
CA ALA A 22 9.79 8.34 9.01
C ALA A 22 10.26 6.87 9.02
N GLN A 23 9.54 6.00 8.30
CA GLN A 23 9.97 4.61 8.16
C GLN A 23 11.34 4.55 7.48
N SER A 24 12.12 3.53 7.84
CA SER A 24 13.38 3.24 7.16
C SER A 24 13.15 2.70 5.75
N ASP A 25 14.12 2.87 4.87
CA ASP A 25 14.07 2.32 3.51
C ASP A 25 13.90 0.78 3.52
N GLU A 26 14.44 0.10 4.52
CA GLU A 26 14.27 -1.35 4.70
C GLU A 26 12.82 -1.71 5.04
N GLU A 27 12.18 -0.98 5.96
CA GLU A 27 10.76 -1.19 6.29
C GLU A 27 9.85 -0.89 5.08
N ILE A 28 10.16 0.15 4.31
CA ILE A 28 9.40 0.49 3.10
C ILE A 28 9.60 -0.58 2.01
N TYR A 29 10.83 -1.07 1.84
CA TYR A 29 11.13 -2.16 0.92
C TYR A 29 10.37 -3.42 1.31
N GLU A 30 10.50 -3.90 2.54
CA GLU A 30 9.82 -5.11 3.01
C GLU A 30 8.30 -4.97 2.91
N GLY A 31 7.74 -3.83 3.33
CA GLY A 31 6.31 -3.54 3.20
C GLY A 31 5.86 -3.53 1.74
N GLY A 32 6.65 -2.92 0.85
CA GLY A 32 6.38 -2.85 -0.59
C GLY A 32 6.37 -4.23 -1.26
N VAL A 33 7.36 -5.08 -0.99
CA VAL A 33 7.41 -6.44 -1.56
C VAL A 33 6.26 -7.31 -1.02
N ASN A 34 6.00 -7.27 0.29
CA ASN A 34 4.93 -8.08 0.90
C ASN A 34 3.54 -7.67 0.41
N CYS A 35 3.26 -6.36 0.39
CA CYS A 35 1.96 -5.86 -0.05
C CYS A 35 1.78 -5.92 -1.57
N GLY A 36 2.86 -5.71 -2.34
CA GLY A 36 2.89 -5.97 -3.77
C GLY A 36 2.49 -7.41 -4.07
N ALA A 37 3.14 -8.37 -3.41
CA ALA A 37 2.85 -9.80 -3.59
C ALA A 37 1.41 -10.17 -3.21
N LEU A 38 0.90 -9.70 -2.07
CA LEU A 38 -0.47 -9.98 -1.64
C LEU A 38 -1.50 -9.46 -2.65
N HIS A 39 -1.35 -8.20 -3.08
CA HIS A 39 -2.28 -7.60 -4.02
C HIS A 39 -2.17 -8.19 -5.43
N SER A 40 -0.98 -8.64 -5.84
CA SER A 40 -0.78 -9.40 -7.08
C SER A 40 -1.52 -10.74 -7.04
N TYR A 41 -1.41 -11.47 -5.92
CA TYR A 41 -2.19 -12.70 -5.70
C TYR A 41 -3.69 -12.44 -5.79
N ILE A 42 -4.20 -11.40 -5.09
CA ILE A 42 -5.63 -11.06 -5.09
C ILE A 42 -6.10 -10.70 -6.51
N SER A 43 -5.32 -9.92 -7.26
CA SER A 43 -5.64 -9.59 -8.64
C SER A 43 -5.79 -10.85 -9.51
N GLY A 44 -4.88 -11.81 -9.39
CA GLY A 44 -4.96 -13.08 -10.12
C GLY A 44 -6.17 -13.91 -9.70
N ALA A 45 -6.48 -13.96 -8.40
CA ALA A 45 -7.62 -14.72 -7.87
C ALA A 45 -8.98 -14.14 -8.30
N LEU A 46 -9.06 -12.82 -8.52
CA LEU A 46 -10.30 -12.13 -8.90
C LEU A 46 -10.49 -11.98 -10.40
N GLN A 47 -9.47 -12.25 -11.23
CA GLN A 47 -9.45 -11.92 -12.65
C GLN A 47 -10.68 -12.39 -13.43
N ASP A 48 -11.19 -13.58 -13.13
CA ASP A 48 -12.38 -14.15 -13.78
C ASP A 48 -13.70 -13.87 -13.05
N ALA A 49 -13.65 -13.44 -11.78
CA ALA A 49 -14.82 -13.29 -10.91
C ALA A 49 -15.30 -11.84 -10.80
N ASP A 50 -14.36 -10.89 -10.75
CA ASP A 50 -14.60 -9.46 -10.61
C ASP A 50 -13.42 -8.68 -11.21
N GLU A 51 -13.50 -8.38 -12.50
CA GLU A 51 -12.46 -7.66 -13.25
C GLU A 51 -12.15 -6.30 -12.66
N GLN A 52 -13.15 -5.59 -12.12
CA GLN A 52 -12.96 -4.28 -11.52
C GLN A 52 -12.14 -4.40 -10.23
N ALA A 53 -12.50 -5.34 -9.36
CA ALA A 53 -11.76 -5.59 -8.13
C ALA A 53 -10.35 -6.13 -8.40
N ALA A 54 -10.19 -6.96 -9.46
CA ALA A 54 -8.88 -7.40 -9.93
C ALA A 54 -8.00 -6.22 -10.37
N GLY A 55 -8.54 -5.29 -11.16
CA GLY A 55 -7.83 -4.08 -11.60
C GLY A 55 -7.38 -3.21 -10.43
N GLN A 56 -8.24 -2.99 -9.43
CA GLN A 56 -7.87 -2.24 -8.21
C GLN A 56 -6.77 -2.93 -7.40
N ALA A 57 -6.82 -4.26 -7.32
CA ALA A 57 -5.78 -5.05 -6.67
C ALA A 57 -4.47 -4.96 -7.46
N PHE A 58 -4.51 -5.02 -8.80
CA PHE A 58 -3.34 -4.86 -9.65
C PHE A 58 -2.67 -3.48 -9.47
N GLU A 59 -3.44 -2.40 -9.53
CA GLU A 59 -2.93 -1.05 -9.27
C GLU A 59 -2.25 -0.96 -7.89
N SER A 60 -2.88 -1.54 -6.88
CA SER A 60 -2.30 -1.57 -5.54
C SER A 60 -0.99 -2.35 -5.50
N ALA A 61 -0.96 -3.51 -6.17
CA ALA A 61 0.24 -4.33 -6.29
C ALA A 61 1.39 -3.54 -6.92
N THR A 62 1.12 -2.86 -8.03
CA THR A 62 2.13 -2.07 -8.74
C THR A 62 2.63 -0.91 -7.90
N ARG A 63 1.76 -0.16 -7.19
CA ARG A 63 2.23 0.93 -6.32
C ARG A 63 3.14 0.43 -5.20
N PHE A 64 2.75 -0.64 -4.50
CA PHE A 64 3.62 -1.21 -3.47
C PHE A 64 4.93 -1.76 -4.04
N PHE A 65 4.88 -2.39 -5.21
CA PHE A 65 6.08 -2.88 -5.87
C PHE A 65 7.02 -1.76 -6.29
N MET A 66 6.50 -0.65 -6.81
CA MET A 66 7.28 0.54 -7.15
C MET A 66 7.95 1.16 -5.92
N LEU A 67 7.28 1.16 -4.76
CA LEU A 67 7.92 1.56 -3.51
C LEU A 67 9.14 0.68 -3.22
N ALA A 68 9.04 -0.64 -3.36
CA ALA A 68 10.16 -1.56 -3.16
C ALA A 68 11.28 -1.38 -4.22
N LEU A 69 10.92 -1.26 -5.50
CA LEU A 69 11.87 -1.08 -6.61
C LEU A 69 12.76 0.14 -6.41
N VAL A 70 12.20 1.27 -5.96
CA VAL A 70 12.97 2.51 -5.72
C VAL A 70 14.03 2.32 -4.63
N ARG A 71 13.86 1.35 -3.73
CA ARG A 71 14.83 1.06 -2.66
C ARG A 71 15.84 0.00 -3.10
N ASN A 72 15.40 -1.01 -3.86
CA ASN A 72 16.26 -2.09 -4.32
C ASN A 72 15.71 -2.74 -5.59
N GLU A 73 16.12 -2.21 -6.73
CA GLU A 73 15.75 -2.70 -8.06
C GLU A 73 16.27 -4.13 -8.33
N GLU A 74 17.46 -4.47 -7.82
CA GLU A 74 18.15 -5.72 -8.18
C GLU A 74 17.42 -6.98 -7.69
N THR A 75 16.71 -6.90 -6.56
CA THR A 75 16.07 -8.07 -5.93
C THR A 75 14.56 -7.97 -5.77
N ALA A 76 13.96 -6.78 -5.89
CA ALA A 76 12.53 -6.59 -5.63
C ALA A 76 11.64 -7.56 -6.42
N GLU A 77 11.87 -7.74 -7.72
CA GLU A 77 11.06 -8.64 -8.56
C GLU A 77 11.14 -10.09 -8.08
N ASN A 78 12.36 -10.58 -7.81
CA ASN A 78 12.60 -11.95 -7.36
C ASN A 78 12.00 -12.18 -5.97
N ASP A 79 12.16 -11.23 -5.06
CA ASP A 79 11.64 -11.35 -3.71
C ASP A 79 10.10 -11.26 -3.69
N MET A 80 9.51 -10.44 -4.56
CA MET A 80 8.06 -10.41 -4.74
C MET A 80 7.53 -11.75 -5.26
N GLN A 81 8.18 -12.33 -6.27
CA GLN A 81 7.78 -13.64 -6.81
C GLN A 81 7.85 -14.74 -5.73
N LYS A 82 8.92 -14.78 -4.92
CA LYS A 82 9.04 -15.75 -3.82
C LYS A 82 7.92 -15.60 -2.79
N ILE A 83 7.50 -14.37 -2.49
CA ILE A 83 6.41 -14.14 -1.55
C ILE A 83 5.08 -14.57 -2.17
N VAL A 84 4.84 -14.30 -3.46
CA VAL A 84 3.66 -14.81 -4.17
C VAL A 84 3.61 -16.34 -4.12
N ASP A 85 4.71 -17.02 -4.42
CA ASP A 85 4.79 -18.48 -4.37
C ASP A 85 4.51 -19.01 -2.95
N SER A 86 5.07 -18.35 -1.92
CA SER A 86 4.82 -18.69 -0.52
C SER A 86 3.38 -18.43 -0.09
N LEU A 87 2.72 -17.39 -0.62
CA LEU A 87 1.31 -17.11 -0.37
C LEU A 87 0.44 -18.21 -0.97
N ILE A 88 0.73 -18.63 -2.21
CA ILE A 88 0.02 -19.73 -2.88
C ILE A 88 0.16 -21.02 -2.07
N GLU A 89 1.39 -21.44 -1.74
CA GLU A 89 1.62 -22.67 -0.96
C GLU A 89 0.89 -22.63 0.39
N ARG A 90 0.92 -21.47 1.06
CA ARG A 90 0.24 -21.28 2.34
C ARG A 90 -1.28 -21.42 2.21
N ILE A 91 -1.87 -20.82 1.19
CA ILE A 91 -3.32 -20.85 0.95
C ILE A 91 -3.78 -22.25 0.53
N GLU A 92 -3.02 -22.92 -0.34
CA GLU A 92 -3.28 -24.32 -0.72
C GLU A 92 -3.20 -25.28 0.48
N GLY A 93 -2.45 -24.91 1.52
CA GLY A 93 -2.35 -25.65 2.77
C GLY A 93 -3.48 -25.39 3.78
N MET A 94 -4.39 -24.43 3.53
CA MET A 94 -5.51 -24.12 4.43
C MET A 94 -6.68 -25.08 4.22
N GLU A 95 -7.39 -25.42 5.29
CA GLU A 95 -8.43 -26.47 5.24
C GLU A 95 -9.82 -25.92 4.91
N SER A 96 -10.00 -24.59 4.90
CA SER A 96 -11.30 -23.98 4.65
C SER A 96 -11.21 -22.60 4.00
N ASP A 97 -12.24 -22.28 3.21
CA ASP A 97 -12.40 -20.95 2.59
C ASP A 97 -12.44 -19.83 3.64
N THR A 98 -13.05 -20.08 4.81
CA THR A 98 -13.07 -19.11 5.92
C THR A 98 -11.67 -18.78 6.44
N GLU A 99 -10.79 -19.77 6.53
CA GLU A 99 -9.39 -19.55 6.95
C GLU A 99 -8.64 -18.68 5.92
N ILE A 100 -8.86 -18.96 4.63
CA ILE A 100 -8.29 -18.21 3.52
C ILE A 100 -8.79 -16.75 3.55
N GLU A 101 -10.10 -16.55 3.69
CA GLU A 101 -10.72 -15.23 3.78
C GLU A 101 -10.18 -14.43 4.97
N GLU A 102 -10.07 -15.03 6.16
CA GLU A 102 -9.51 -14.39 7.35
C GLU A 102 -8.03 -14.01 7.16
N PHE A 103 -7.25 -14.91 6.54
CA PHE A 103 -5.84 -14.67 6.25
C PHE A 103 -5.65 -13.49 5.28
N ILE A 104 -6.39 -13.49 4.17
CA ILE A 104 -6.34 -12.43 3.16
C ILE A 104 -6.83 -11.10 3.77
N ALA A 105 -7.94 -11.11 4.51
CA ALA A 105 -8.45 -9.91 5.16
C ALA A 105 -7.45 -9.31 6.18
N ALA A 106 -6.76 -10.16 6.95
CA ALA A 106 -5.69 -9.71 7.85
C ALA A 106 -4.49 -9.12 7.09
N GLY A 107 -4.14 -9.72 5.94
CA GLY A 107 -3.12 -9.20 5.04
C GLY A 107 -3.47 -7.82 4.48
N ILE A 108 -4.68 -7.67 3.93
CA ILE A 108 -5.18 -6.40 3.38
C ILE A 108 -5.13 -5.31 4.46
N LYS A 109 -5.63 -5.60 5.67
CA LYS A 109 -5.59 -4.64 6.79
C LYS A 109 -4.16 -4.20 7.15
N ARG A 110 -3.18 -5.10 7.07
CA ARG A 110 -1.77 -4.74 7.28
C ARG A 110 -1.27 -3.83 6.15
N CYS A 111 -1.63 -4.14 4.91
CA CYS A 111 -1.24 -3.32 3.76
C CYS A 111 -1.92 -1.95 3.74
N GLU A 112 -3.16 -1.83 4.22
CA GLU A 112 -3.83 -0.54 4.44
C GLU A 112 -3.08 0.31 5.46
N ALA A 113 -2.71 -0.27 6.61
CA ALA A 113 -1.93 0.43 7.63
C ALA A 113 -0.55 0.83 7.11
N PHE A 114 0.10 -0.05 6.33
CA PHE A 114 1.37 0.28 5.69
C PHE A 114 1.20 1.41 4.67
N ARG A 115 0.21 1.34 3.77
CA ARG A 115 -0.11 2.42 2.81
C ARG A 115 -0.29 3.76 3.51
N GLU A 116 -1.05 3.81 4.60
CA GLU A 116 -1.26 5.04 5.37
C GLU A 116 0.05 5.62 5.93
N SER A 117 1.00 4.76 6.30
CA SER A 117 2.32 5.17 6.78
C SER A 117 3.29 5.63 5.68
N VAL A 118 3.00 5.33 4.41
CA VAL A 118 3.79 5.76 3.22
C VAL A 118 2.93 6.54 2.22
N ALA A 119 1.83 7.15 2.67
CA ALA A 119 0.78 7.66 1.78
C ALA A 119 1.30 8.70 0.77
N GLU A 120 2.19 9.60 1.19
CA GLU A 120 2.79 10.61 0.31
C GLU A 120 3.54 9.96 -0.87
N GLU A 121 4.31 8.91 -0.62
CA GLU A 121 5.08 8.22 -1.67
C GLU A 121 4.21 7.27 -2.49
N TYR A 122 3.26 6.61 -1.84
CA TYR A 122 2.32 5.70 -2.50
C TYR A 122 1.41 6.44 -3.49
N ASP A 123 0.88 7.60 -3.08
CA ASP A 123 -0.03 8.40 -3.89
C ASP A 123 0.71 9.20 -4.98
N ALA A 124 2.03 9.39 -4.84
CA ALA A 124 2.88 9.99 -5.88
C ALA A 124 3.15 9.04 -7.07
N ILE A 125 2.82 7.75 -6.95
CA ILE A 125 2.94 6.79 -8.03
C ILE A 125 1.71 6.91 -8.94
N GLU A 126 1.89 7.62 -10.04
CA GLU A 126 0.87 7.83 -11.07
C GLU A 126 0.81 6.64 -12.05
N PHE A 127 -0.40 6.28 -12.45
CA PHE A 127 -0.63 5.41 -13.61
C PHE A 127 -1.03 6.30 -14.77
N GLU A 128 -0.30 6.22 -15.87
CA GLU A 128 -0.77 6.82 -17.12
C GLU A 128 -1.97 5.99 -17.58
N ASP A 129 -3.18 6.55 -17.45
CA ASP A 129 -4.36 6.03 -18.12
C ASP A 129 -4.09 6.16 -19.63
N GLU A 130 -3.61 5.10 -20.29
CA GLU A 130 -3.64 4.98 -21.74
C GLU A 130 -5.10 4.82 -22.20
N ALA A 131 -5.88 5.88 -22.02
CA ALA A 131 -7.17 6.05 -22.65
C ALA A 131 -6.95 6.26 -24.15
N GLN A 132 -7.05 5.16 -24.90
CA GLN A 132 -7.56 5.07 -26.28
C GLN A 132 -7.39 6.33 -27.16
N GLU A 133 -6.29 6.41 -27.90
CA GLU A 133 -6.35 7.06 -29.22
C GLU A 133 -7.02 6.10 -30.21
N GLU A 134 -8.35 6.12 -30.30
CA GLU A 134 -9.08 5.54 -31.44
C GLU A 134 -8.97 6.44 -32.69
N PRO A 135 -9.17 5.88 -33.90
CA PRO A 135 -8.25 5.96 -35.02
C PRO A 135 -8.38 7.24 -35.85
N GLN A 136 -7.26 7.76 -36.34
CA GLN A 136 -7.33 8.69 -37.47
C GLN A 136 -7.74 7.91 -38.71
N ALA A 137 -9.02 8.05 -39.07
CA ALA A 137 -9.50 7.76 -40.41
C ALA A 137 -8.70 8.62 -41.40
N GLU A 138 -7.85 7.99 -42.20
CA GLU A 138 -7.31 8.61 -43.40
C GLU A 138 -8.11 8.14 -44.63
N GLU A 139 -8.45 9.14 -45.45
CA GLU A 139 -9.37 9.17 -46.59
C GLU A 139 -9.08 8.18 -47.74
#